data_AF-A0A9Q3KFT8-F1
#
_entry.id   AF-A0A9Q3KFT8-F1
#
_cell.length_a   1.000
_cell.length_b   1.000
_cell.length_c   1.000
_cell.angle_alpha   90.00
_cell.angle_beta   90.00
_cell.angle_gamma   90.00
#
_symmetry.space_group_name_H-M   'P 1'
#
loop_
_entity.id
_entity.type
_entity.pdbx_description
1 polymer ?
#
loop_
_entity_poly.entity_id
_entity_poly.type
_entity_poly.pdbx_seq_one_letter_code
_entity_poly.pdbx_strand_id
1 'polypeptide(L)'
;MLGKGLNPRLPYDTLKKDFVDIHPTAISFKIILDKARHHSNRCMQYSFKYEKERWDKSHKTRDFKIGDFVLVSTINFNNIKGPKKLKDSIAGSFIIKALHGPNSVQLELTGELMNKHPAFPGSLIKPYSLSNKELFPLKNKPPL
;
A
#
# COMPACT_ATOMS: atom_id res chain seq x y z
N MET A 1 4.06 -11.93 21.12
CA MET A 1 2.82 -12.66 21.48
C MET A 1 1.63 -11.79 21.08
N LEU A 2 0.90 -12.16 20.03
CA LEU A 2 -0.23 -11.39 19.51
C LEU A 2 -1.46 -11.69 20.38
N GLY A 3 -1.99 -10.66 21.06
CA GLY A 3 -3.21 -10.78 21.85
C GLY A 3 -4.37 -11.22 20.98
N LYS A 4 -4.76 -12.49 21.10
CA LYS A 4 -6.00 -13.00 20.48
C LYS A 4 -7.15 -12.30 21.19
N GLY A 5 -7.67 -11.23 20.58
CA GLY A 5 -8.89 -10.58 21.03
C GLY A 5 -9.97 -11.64 21.19
N LEU A 6 -10.56 -11.70 22.38
CA LEU A 6 -11.61 -12.65 22.69
C LEU A 6 -12.81 -12.28 21.81
N ASN A 7 -13.08 -13.07 20.77
CA ASN A 7 -14.26 -12.85 19.96
C ASN A 7 -15.46 -13.21 20.85
N PRO A 8 -16.30 -12.24 21.27
CA PRO A 8 -17.37 -12.52 22.21
C PRO A 8 -18.26 -13.58 21.58
N ARG A 9 -18.36 -14.74 22.24
CA ARG A 9 -19.27 -15.81 21.79
C ARG A 9 -20.66 -15.25 21.88
N LEU A 10 -21.30 -15.07 20.73
CA LEU A 10 -22.68 -14.62 20.69
C LEU A 10 -23.54 -15.74 21.30
N PRO A 11 -24.68 -15.42 21.94
CA PRO A 11 -25.57 -16.43 22.52
C PRO A 11 -25.98 -17.52 21.51
N TYR A 12 -25.92 -17.23 20.21
CA TYR A 12 -26.05 -18.22 19.14
C TYR A 12 -25.02 -19.37 19.21
N ASP A 13 -23.77 -19.06 19.54
CA ASP A 13 -22.68 -20.04 19.59
C ASP A 13 -22.79 -20.97 20.83
N THR A 14 -23.64 -20.61 21.80
CA THR A 14 -23.87 -21.36 23.05
C THR A 14 -25.23 -22.04 23.13
N LEU A 15 -26.17 -21.70 22.25
CA LEU A 15 -27.47 -22.37 22.16
C LEU A 15 -27.29 -23.79 21.61
N LYS A 16 -27.30 -24.78 22.52
CA LYS A 16 -27.36 -26.20 22.18
C LYS A 16 -28.61 -26.46 21.32
N LYS A 17 -28.43 -27.19 20.21
CA LYS A 17 -29.50 -27.52 19.25
C LYS A 17 -30.67 -28.31 19.86
N ASP A 18 -30.49 -28.86 21.06
CA ASP A 18 -31.34 -29.92 21.61
C ASP A 18 -32.26 -29.46 22.76
N PHE A 19 -32.47 -28.16 22.95
CA PHE A 19 -33.36 -27.66 24.02
C PHE A 19 -34.66 -27.05 23.50
N VAL A 20 -35.75 -27.74 23.87
CA VAL A 20 -37.12 -27.31 24.24
C VAL A 20 -37.94 -26.58 23.18
N ASP A 21 -39.08 -27.19 22.83
CA ASP A 21 -40.26 -26.65 22.12
C ASP A 21 -40.23 -25.13 21.88
N ILE A 22 -39.49 -24.74 20.85
CA ILE A 22 -39.36 -23.34 20.46
C ILE A 22 -40.67 -22.95 19.76
N HIS A 23 -41.30 -21.87 20.22
CA HIS A 23 -42.49 -21.32 19.56
C HIS A 23 -42.22 -21.12 18.05
N PRO A 24 -43.12 -21.53 17.14
CA PRO A 24 -42.86 -21.52 15.69
C PRO A 24 -42.41 -20.16 15.16
N THR A 25 -42.89 -19.06 15.75
CA THR A 25 -42.45 -17.71 15.40
C THR A 25 -40.95 -17.47 15.67
N ALA A 26 -40.42 -17.96 16.79
CA ALA A 26 -39.01 -17.83 17.12
C ALA A 26 -38.12 -18.66 16.17
N ILE A 27 -38.61 -19.81 15.68
CA ILE A 27 -37.96 -20.59 14.62
C ILE A 27 -37.89 -19.76 13.33
N SER A 28 -38.99 -19.14 12.91
CA SER A 28 -39.04 -18.28 11.72
C SER A 28 -38.07 -17.10 11.84
N PHE A 29 -38.01 -16.44 12.99
CA PHE A 29 -37.04 -15.36 13.24
C PHE A 29 -35.59 -15.85 13.17
N LYS A 30 -35.28 -17.03 13.74
CA LYS A 30 -33.95 -17.64 13.63
C LYS A 30 -33.54 -17.86 12.17
N ILE A 31 -34.43 -18.42 11.36
CA ILE A 31 -34.16 -18.65 9.93
C ILE A 31 -33.85 -17.34 9.21
N ILE A 32 -34.62 -16.28 9.48
CA ILE A 32 -34.40 -14.96 8.88
C ILE A 32 -33.04 -14.39 9.31
N LEU A 33 -32.71 -14.48 10.61
CA LEU A 33 -31.42 -14.02 11.15
C LEU A 33 -30.24 -14.81 10.58
N ASP A 34 -30.35 -16.13 10.48
CA ASP A 34 -29.32 -17.00 9.90
C ASP A 34 -29.10 -16.65 8.42
N LYS A 35 -30.18 -16.45 7.65
CA LYS A 35 -30.11 -16.01 6.25
C LYS A 35 -29.42 -14.65 6.11
N ALA A 36 -29.79 -13.67 6.94
CA ALA A 36 -29.18 -12.36 6.95
C ALA A 36 -27.68 -12.44 7.28
N ARG A 37 -27.31 -13.20 8.31
CA ARG A 37 -25.92 -13.42 8.71
C ARG A 37 -25.10 -14.09 7.61
N HIS A 38 -25.62 -15.14 6.99
CA HIS A 38 -24.96 -15.80 5.86
C HIS A 38 -24.77 -14.84 4.69
N HIS A 39 -25.73 -13.97 4.43
CA HIS A 39 -25.59 -12.94 3.40
C HIS A 39 -24.51 -11.92 3.76
N SER A 40 -24.52 -11.37 4.97
CA SER A 40 -23.49 -10.42 5.44
C SER A 40 -22.08 -11.02 5.38
N ASN A 41 -21.90 -12.26 5.81
CA ASN A 41 -20.62 -12.97 5.73
C ASN A 41 -20.13 -13.12 4.28
N ARG A 42 -21.04 -13.47 3.35
CA ARG A 42 -20.70 -13.54 1.92
C ARG A 42 -20.30 -12.16 1.38
N CYS A 43 -21.03 -11.11 1.71
CA CYS A 43 -20.70 -9.75 1.29
C CYS A 43 -19.32 -9.31 1.79
N MET A 44 -18.98 -9.60 3.04
CA MET A 44 -17.64 -9.34 3.59
C MET A 44 -16.55 -10.11 2.81
N GLN A 45 -16.76 -11.41 2.58
CA GLN A 45 -15.82 -12.23 1.83
C GLN A 45 -15.63 -11.71 0.39
N TYR A 46 -16.71 -11.32 -0.29
CA TYR A 46 -16.64 -10.73 -1.62
C TYR A 46 -15.91 -9.39 -1.61
N SER A 47 -16.13 -8.52 -0.61
CA SER A 47 -15.40 -7.26 -0.47
C SER A 47 -13.90 -7.48 -0.35
N PHE A 48 -13.48 -8.36 0.57
CA PHE A 48 -12.05 -8.67 0.76
C PHE A 48 -11.42 -9.29 -0.49
N LYS A 49 -12.15 -10.19 -1.17
CA LYS A 49 -11.69 -10.78 -2.43
C LYS A 49 -11.53 -9.72 -3.51
N TYR A 50 -12.51 -8.84 -3.67
CA TYR A 50 -12.49 -7.76 -4.65
C TYR A 50 -11.32 -6.80 -4.41
N GLU A 51 -11.10 -6.37 -3.16
CA GLU A 51 -10.00 -5.49 -2.78
C GLU A 51 -8.64 -6.14 -3.07
N LYS A 52 -8.48 -7.42 -2.71
CA LYS A 52 -7.26 -8.18 -3.01
C LYS A 52 -7.01 -8.29 -4.50
N GLU A 53 -8.00 -8.71 -5.28
CA GLU A 53 -7.86 -8.83 -6.74
C GLU A 53 -7.55 -7.48 -7.40
N ARG A 54 -8.19 -6.40 -6.95
CA ARG A 54 -7.93 -5.05 -7.44
C ARG A 54 -6.50 -4.62 -7.11
N TRP A 55 -6.05 -4.89 -5.89
CA TRP A 55 -4.69 -4.61 -5.45
C TRP A 55 -3.68 -5.37 -6.32
N ASP A 56 -3.81 -6.69 -6.43
CA ASP A 56 -2.90 -7.56 -7.17
C ASP A 56 -2.84 -7.19 -8.67
N LYS A 57 -3.96 -6.76 -9.27
CA LYS A 57 -3.99 -6.31 -10.68
C LYS A 57 -3.27 -4.97 -10.89
N SER A 58 -3.39 -4.03 -9.96
CA SER A 58 -2.84 -2.68 -10.12
C SER A 58 -1.43 -2.54 -9.56
N HIS A 59 -1.03 -3.36 -8.60
CA HIS A 59 0.24 -3.23 -7.90
C HIS A 59 1.32 -4.04 -8.59
N LYS A 60 2.20 -3.33 -9.28
CA LYS A 60 3.42 -3.90 -9.83
C LYS A 60 4.58 -3.59 -8.89
N THR A 61 5.09 -4.61 -8.21
CA THR A 61 6.35 -4.51 -7.47
C THR A 61 7.47 -4.19 -8.44
N ARG A 62 8.31 -3.22 -8.10
CA ARG A 62 9.49 -2.86 -8.87
C ARG A 62 10.69 -3.53 -8.23
N ASP A 63 11.46 -4.27 -9.02
CA ASP A 63 12.70 -4.88 -8.55
C ASP A 63 13.80 -3.83 -8.58
N PHE A 64 14.21 -3.39 -7.40
CA PHE A 64 15.33 -2.47 -7.22
C PHE A 64 16.55 -3.24 -6.72
N LYS A 65 17.75 -2.90 -7.20
CA LYS A 65 19.00 -3.46 -6.69
C LYS A 65 19.82 -2.40 -5.97
N ILE A 66 20.63 -2.86 -5.02
CA ILE A 66 21.61 -2.00 -4.34
C ILE A 66 22.61 -1.51 -5.40
N GLY A 67 22.88 -0.21 -5.42
CA GLY A 67 23.74 0.44 -6.41
C GLY A 67 23.01 1.03 -7.61
N ASP A 68 21.71 0.75 -7.81
CA ASP A 68 20.95 1.35 -8.91
C ASP A 68 20.76 2.85 -8.69
N PHE A 69 20.79 3.61 -9.79
CA PHE A 69 20.40 5.02 -9.78
C PHE A 69 18.89 5.15 -9.89
N VAL A 70 18.32 5.96 -9.02
CA VAL A 70 16.88 6.20 -8.99
C VAL A 70 16.55 7.67 -8.77
N LEU A 71 15.38 8.05 -9.26
CA LEU A 71 14.81 9.38 -9.10
C LEU A 71 13.76 9.37 -8.00
N VAL A 72 13.72 10.39 -7.14
CA VAL A 72 12.72 10.52 -6.08
C VAL A 72 11.66 11.54 -6.47
N SER A 73 10.39 11.16 -6.35
CA SER A 73 9.28 12.08 -6.61
C SER A 73 9.04 13.00 -5.41
N THR A 74 9.04 14.31 -5.66
CA THR A 74 8.91 15.37 -4.64
C THR A 74 7.47 15.86 -4.45
N ILE A 75 6.48 15.16 -5.03
CA ILE A 75 5.07 15.58 -5.06
C ILE A 75 4.54 15.86 -3.64
N ASN A 76 4.90 15.02 -2.68
CA ASN A 76 4.44 15.10 -1.29
C ASN A 76 5.35 15.93 -0.37
N PHE A 77 6.39 16.58 -0.92
CA PHE A 77 7.33 17.35 -0.12
C PHE A 77 6.92 18.82 -0.13
N ASN A 78 6.54 19.32 1.06
CA ASN A 78 6.16 20.72 1.26
C ASN A 78 7.33 21.61 1.71
N ASN A 79 8.43 21.00 2.18
CA ASN A 79 9.57 21.71 2.77
C ASN A 79 10.75 21.90 1.78
N ILE A 80 10.49 21.76 0.49
CA ILE A 80 11.47 22.03 -0.57
C ILE A 80 11.34 23.51 -0.95
N LYS A 81 12.47 24.17 -1.17
CA LYS A 81 12.52 25.63 -1.40
C LYS A 81 11.87 25.96 -2.75
N GLY A 82 11.02 26.99 -2.77
CA GLY A 82 10.44 27.54 -4.00
C GLY A 82 8.91 27.36 -4.13
N PRO A 83 8.29 28.04 -5.11
CA PRO A 83 6.85 28.00 -5.30
C PRO A 83 6.39 26.65 -5.88
N LYS A 84 5.27 26.11 -5.37
CA LYS A 84 4.73 24.78 -5.72
C LYS A 84 4.58 24.52 -7.23
N LYS A 85 4.41 25.55 -8.05
CA LYS A 85 4.25 25.45 -9.51
C LYS A 85 5.57 25.38 -10.29
N LEU A 86 6.66 25.93 -9.75
CA LEU A 86 7.98 25.95 -10.41
C LEU A 86 8.94 24.89 -9.86
N LYS A 87 8.57 24.21 -8.76
CA LYS A 87 9.39 23.13 -8.22
C LYS A 87 9.40 21.92 -9.16
N ASP A 88 10.57 21.32 -9.32
CA ASP A 88 10.67 20.04 -10.01
C ASP A 88 9.92 18.96 -9.21
N SER A 89 9.06 18.22 -9.91
CA SER A 89 8.27 17.10 -9.35
C SER A 89 9.11 15.85 -9.07
N ILE A 90 10.35 15.84 -9.56
CA ILE A 90 11.30 14.74 -9.47
C ILE A 90 12.67 15.32 -9.16
N ALA A 91 13.30 14.85 -8.09
CA ALA A 91 14.62 15.28 -7.66
C ALA A 91 15.64 14.16 -7.85
N GLY A 92 16.81 14.55 -8.36
CA GLY A 92 18.11 13.86 -8.28
C GLY A 92 18.19 12.45 -8.84
N SER A 93 19.38 12.02 -9.25
CA SER A 93 19.71 10.59 -9.35
C SER A 93 20.42 10.19 -8.07
N PHE A 94 19.73 9.45 -7.20
CA PHE A 94 20.28 8.94 -5.95
C PHE A 94 20.64 7.47 -6.09
N ILE A 95 21.67 7.05 -5.36
CA ILE A 95 22.11 5.66 -5.34
C ILE A 95 21.33 4.92 -4.25
N ILE A 96 20.87 3.71 -4.57
CA ILE A 96 20.28 2.81 -3.58
C ILE A 96 21.39 2.23 -2.70
N LYS A 97 21.36 2.57 -1.40
CA LYS A 97 22.32 2.08 -0.41
C LYS A 97 21.88 0.75 0.21
N ALA A 98 20.59 0.59 0.49
CA ALA A 98 20.03 -0.62 1.08
C ALA A 98 18.55 -0.79 0.72
N LEU A 99 18.06 -2.02 0.82
CA LEU A 99 16.66 -2.37 0.62
C LEU A 99 16.05 -2.80 1.95
N HIS A 100 15.00 -2.11 2.38
CA HIS A 100 14.23 -2.43 3.59
C HIS A 100 12.95 -3.14 3.17
N GLY A 101 13.07 -4.44 2.95
CA GLY A 101 11.98 -5.27 2.42
C GLY A 101 11.64 -4.96 0.96
N PRO A 102 10.48 -5.44 0.46
CA PRO A 102 10.12 -5.31 -0.96
C PRO A 102 9.67 -3.90 -1.35
N ASN A 103 9.20 -3.09 -0.39
CA ASN A 103 8.51 -1.83 -0.66
C ASN A 103 9.27 -0.59 -0.18
N SER A 104 10.41 -0.73 0.49
CA SER A 104 11.17 0.42 0.97
C SER A 104 12.64 0.32 0.60
N VAL A 105 13.20 1.46 0.23
CA VAL A 105 14.55 1.60 -0.29
C VAL A 105 15.22 2.73 0.46
N GLN A 106 16.45 2.52 0.91
CA GLN A 106 17.29 3.53 1.51
C GLN A 106 18.19 4.14 0.45
N LEU A 107 18.12 5.46 0.31
CA LEU A 107 18.86 6.22 -0.67
C LEU A 107 19.97 7.03 -0.01
N GLU A 108 21.05 7.24 -0.74
CA GLU A 108 22.06 8.23 -0.40
C GLU A 108 21.61 9.60 -0.93
N LEU A 109 21.10 10.44 -0.02
CA LEU A 109 20.55 11.75 -0.36
C LEU A 109 21.64 12.83 -0.34
N THR A 110 21.57 13.73 -1.31
CA THR A 110 22.44 14.90 -1.44
C THR A 110 21.61 16.18 -1.64
N GLY A 111 22.24 17.34 -1.46
CA GLY A 111 21.62 18.65 -1.68
C GLY A 111 20.46 18.95 -0.72
N GLU A 112 19.33 19.42 -1.28
CA GLU A 112 18.16 19.86 -0.51
C GLU A 112 17.46 18.75 0.29
N LEU A 113 17.72 17.49 -0.07
CA LEU A 113 17.12 16.32 0.56
C LEU A 113 18.01 15.68 1.63
N MET A 114 19.24 16.17 1.85
CA MET A 114 20.18 15.61 2.83
C MET A 114 19.62 15.57 4.27
N ASN A 115 18.80 16.55 4.64
CA ASN A 115 18.18 16.63 5.97
C ASN A 115 16.89 15.79 6.09
N LYS A 116 16.50 15.03 5.06
CA LYS A 116 15.31 14.17 5.08
C LYS A 116 15.69 12.74 5.41
N HIS A 117 14.69 11.99 5.89
CA HIS A 117 14.88 10.57 6.16
C HIS A 117 15.22 9.82 4.86
N PRO A 118 16.30 9.01 4.82
CA PRO A 118 16.80 8.41 3.59
C PRO A 118 15.98 7.21 3.09
N ALA A 119 15.06 6.66 3.89
CA ALA A 119 14.20 5.57 3.46
C ALA A 119 12.92 6.09 2.79
N PHE A 120 12.69 5.65 1.55
CA PHE A 120 11.51 5.99 0.77
C PHE A 120 10.72 4.74 0.38
N PRO A 121 9.40 4.86 0.22
CA PRO A 121 8.59 3.81 -0.36
C PRO A 121 8.87 3.70 -1.88
N GLY A 122 8.85 2.49 -2.42
CA GLY A 122 9.10 2.21 -3.84
C GLY A 122 8.12 2.90 -4.80
N SER A 123 6.95 3.33 -4.32
CA SER A 123 5.98 4.11 -5.09
C SER A 123 6.47 5.51 -5.44
N LEU A 124 7.30 6.12 -4.59
CA LEU A 124 7.87 7.44 -4.81
C LEU A 124 9.18 7.40 -5.62
N ILE A 125 9.70 6.21 -5.90
CA ILE A 125 10.98 5.99 -6.56
C ILE A 125 10.73 5.62 -8.01
N LYS A 126 11.39 6.30 -8.95
CA LYS A 126 11.36 5.97 -10.38
C LYS A 126 12.76 5.49 -10.81
N PRO A 127 12.86 4.44 -11.64
CA PRO A 127 14.15 4.03 -12.17
C PRO A 127 14.75 5.17 -13.01
N TYR A 128 16.04 5.43 -12.84
CA TYR A 128 16.75 6.41 -13.66
C TYR A 128 17.12 5.77 -15.00
N SER A 129 16.70 6.39 -16.10
CA SER A 129 17.16 6.03 -17.44
C SER A 129 18.16 7.06 -17.94
N LEU A 130 19.32 6.58 -18.39
CA LEU A 130 20.28 7.43 -19.08
C LEU A 130 19.64 7.97 -20.37
N SER A 131 19.77 9.28 -20.59
CA SER A 131 19.31 9.88 -21.84
C SER A 131 20.15 9.35 -22.99
N ASN A 132 19.52 8.68 -23.95
CA ASN A 132 20.22 8.23 -25.15
C ASN A 132 20.68 9.45 -25.95
N LYS A 133 22.00 9.65 -26.05
CA LYS A 133 22.62 10.81 -26.69
C LYS A 133 22.38 10.83 -28.21
N GLU A 134 22.16 9.67 -28.83
CA GLU A 134 21.90 9.55 -30.27
C GLU A 134 20.52 10.12 -30.65
N LEU A 135 19.51 9.88 -29.81
CA LEU A 135 18.14 10.34 -30.03
C LEU A 135 17.92 11.79 -29.57
N PHE A 136 18.68 12.24 -28.57
CA PHE A 136 18.51 13.56 -27.97
C PHE A 136 19.85 14.28 -27.76
N PRO A 137 20.55 14.66 -28.84
CA PRO A 137 21.90 15.22 -28.76
C PRO A 137 21.95 16.59 -28.06
N LEU A 138 20.86 17.35 -28.04
CA LEU A 138 20.78 18.68 -27.43
C LEU A 138 20.42 18.66 -25.93
N LYS A 139 20.15 17.48 -25.36
CA LYS A 139 19.64 17.34 -23.99
C LYS A 139 20.79 17.29 -22.97
N ASN A 140 21.58 18.35 -22.91
CA ASN A 140 22.57 18.56 -21.85
C ASN A 140 21.84 19.14 -20.63
N LYS A 141 21.33 18.29 -19.74
CA LYS A 141 20.92 18.80 -18.43
C LYS A 141 22.19 19.19 -17.65
N PRO A 142 22.30 20.40 -17.10
CA PRO A 142 23.40 20.71 -16.20
C PRO A 142 23.34 19.78 -14.98
N PRO A 143 24.50 19.37 -14.42
CA PRO A 143 24.53 18.69 -13.14
C PRO A 143 23.96 19.65 -12.09
N LEU A 144 22.88 19.24 -11.42
CA LEU A 144 22.39 19.86 -10.18
C LEU A 144 23.04 19.15 -9.00
#